data_AF-U1HUB8-F1
#
_entry.id   AF-U1HUB8-F1
#
_cell.length_a   1.000
_cell.length_b   1.000
_cell.length_c   1.000
_cell.angle_alpha   90.00
_cell.angle_beta   90.00
_cell.angle_gamma   90.00
#
_symmetry.space_group_name_H-M   'P 1'
#
loop_
_entity.id
_entity.type
_entity.pdbx_description
1 polymer ?
#
loop_
_entity_poly.entity_id
_entity_poly.type
_entity_poly.pdbx_seq_one_letter_code
_entity_poly.pdbx_strand_id
1 'polypeptide(L)'
;MASTTTAAPAWFPLKAPGTVKKLGDVTDGMGYSERLFHYAHASQRNDVHFMEYRLLQRINIFRLQNELANLKAAFWTNLEADDGKMDQLKTTLHDYATALRDYAYLKDMSRLKDSEAKDRRLDLAQAFPELASLPGDPFNSRYCTLASDAGPSSDPLRDFLRTYLPRRCTYTKSEKDKHLEEFLARQPPESISPFVEKLSRFILAFIGGASLVVPMLVMSLPTANRTKSLITVSLAVTIFAALMSLGFRATYAETLVATATYAAVLVVFVGTSI
;
A
#
# COMPACT_ATOMS: atom_id res chain seq x y z
N MET A 1 9.04 6.02 -44.50
CA MET A 1 8.99 6.46 -43.09
C MET A 1 9.64 5.38 -42.25
N ALA A 2 10.80 5.69 -41.69
CA ALA A 2 11.73 4.74 -41.10
C ALA A 2 11.25 4.26 -39.72
N SER A 3 11.15 2.94 -39.56
CA SER A 3 10.97 2.26 -38.29
C SER A 3 12.29 2.24 -37.52
N THR A 4 12.39 3.01 -36.45
CA THR A 4 13.52 2.99 -35.52
C THR A 4 13.48 1.69 -34.69
N THR A 5 14.35 0.75 -35.06
CA THR A 5 14.67 -0.44 -34.25
C THR A 5 15.39 0.02 -32.99
N THR A 6 14.71 -0.01 -31.84
CA THR A 6 15.31 0.22 -30.52
C THR A 6 16.34 -0.88 -30.24
N ALA A 7 17.61 -0.52 -30.29
CA ALA A 7 18.73 -1.42 -29.99
C ALA A 7 18.68 -1.84 -28.50
N ALA A 8 18.87 -3.13 -28.25
CA ALA A 8 18.99 -3.67 -26.90
C ALA A 8 20.24 -3.09 -26.19
N PRO A 9 20.20 -2.84 -24.87
CA PRO A 9 21.29 -2.22 -24.13
C PRO A 9 22.55 -3.09 -24.08
N ALA A 10 23.72 -2.45 -24.09
CA ALA A 10 25.05 -3.02 -24.35
C ALA A 10 25.57 -4.07 -23.34
N TRP A 11 24.83 -4.38 -22.28
CA TRP A 11 25.19 -5.42 -21.31
C TRP A 11 24.62 -6.81 -21.66
N PHE A 12 23.89 -6.94 -22.78
CA PHE A 12 23.32 -8.20 -23.24
C PHE A 12 24.31 -8.98 -24.13
N PRO A 13 24.73 -10.20 -23.76
CA PRO A 13 25.53 -11.03 -24.65
C PRO A 13 24.66 -11.56 -25.80
N LEU A 14 25.00 -11.19 -27.04
CA LEU A 14 24.44 -11.77 -28.26
C LEU A 14 24.86 -13.26 -28.34
N LYS A 15 23.93 -14.19 -28.09
CA LYS A 15 24.20 -15.64 -28.17
C LYS A 15 23.82 -16.23 -29.53
N ALA A 16 24.70 -17.08 -30.06
CA ALA A 16 24.64 -17.74 -31.37
C ALA A 16 23.38 -18.61 -31.58
N PRO A 17 22.95 -18.85 -32.84
CA PRO A 17 21.67 -19.47 -33.15
C PRO A 17 21.73 -20.99 -32.98
N GLY A 18 21.27 -21.46 -31.82
CA GLY A 18 21.06 -22.88 -31.56
C GLY A 18 20.07 -23.03 -30.39
N THR A 19 18.84 -23.45 -30.71
CA THR A 19 17.72 -23.65 -29.75
C THR A 19 17.39 -22.43 -28.90
N VAL A 20 16.53 -21.54 -29.43
CA VAL A 20 15.94 -20.44 -28.66
C VAL A 20 14.96 -21.04 -27.64
N LYS A 21 15.44 -21.40 -26.44
CA LYS A 21 14.58 -21.47 -25.26
C LYS A 21 13.97 -20.07 -25.09
N LYS A 22 12.63 -19.97 -25.03
CA LYS A 22 11.96 -18.68 -24.86
C LYS A 22 12.48 -18.01 -23.58
N LEU A 23 13.02 -16.82 -23.73
CA LEU A 23 13.58 -16.04 -22.63
C LEU A 23 12.47 -15.69 -21.63
N GLY A 24 12.44 -16.40 -20.50
CA GLY A 24 11.47 -16.18 -19.42
C GLY A 24 10.71 -17.44 -18.98
N ASP A 25 10.76 -18.52 -19.76
CA ASP A 25 10.12 -19.80 -19.38
C ASP A 25 11.06 -20.63 -18.51
N VAL A 26 10.64 -20.99 -17.29
CA VAL A 26 11.35 -21.92 -16.42
C VAL A 26 11.02 -23.35 -16.83
N THR A 27 12.01 -24.13 -17.29
CA THR A 27 11.83 -25.53 -17.71
C THR A 27 12.43 -26.51 -16.71
N ASP A 28 11.78 -27.67 -16.52
CA ASP A 28 12.28 -28.78 -15.70
C ASP A 28 13.59 -29.34 -16.27
N GLY A 29 14.71 -28.98 -15.64
CA GLY A 29 16.07 -29.36 -16.07
C GLY A 29 17.08 -28.21 -16.04
N MET A 30 16.64 -26.96 -15.86
CA MET A 30 17.55 -25.83 -15.61
C MET A 30 18.15 -25.92 -14.20
N GLY A 31 19.44 -25.56 -14.08
CA GLY A 31 20.10 -25.39 -12.78
C GLY A 31 19.57 -24.18 -12.01
N TYR A 32 19.76 -24.14 -10.69
CA TYR A 32 19.22 -23.08 -9.81
C TYR A 32 19.54 -21.66 -10.29
N SER A 33 20.79 -21.39 -10.65
CA SER A 33 21.24 -20.06 -11.11
C SER A 33 20.60 -19.64 -12.44
N GLU A 34 20.40 -20.59 -13.35
CA GLU A 34 19.72 -20.36 -14.64
C GLU A 34 18.23 -20.06 -14.41
N ARG A 35 17.57 -20.80 -13.52
CA ARG A 35 16.17 -20.52 -13.12
C ARG A 35 16.03 -19.15 -12.48
N LEU A 36 16.95 -18.78 -11.59
CA LEU A 36 16.96 -17.47 -10.93
C LEU A 36 17.07 -16.34 -11.96
N PHE A 37 17.94 -16.46 -12.95
CA PHE A 37 18.08 -15.48 -14.02
C PHE A 37 16.79 -15.36 -14.84
N HIS A 38 16.19 -16.47 -15.25
CA HIS A 38 14.94 -16.45 -16.03
C HIS A 38 13.77 -15.87 -15.23
N TYR A 39 13.65 -16.23 -13.95
CA TYR A 39 12.62 -15.70 -13.06
C TYR A 39 12.78 -14.19 -12.81
N ALA A 40 14.01 -13.73 -12.56
CA ALA A 40 14.31 -12.31 -12.38
C ALA A 40 14.04 -11.51 -13.66
N HIS A 41 14.43 -12.05 -14.82
CA HIS A 41 14.18 -11.42 -16.12
C HIS A 41 12.67 -11.36 -16.43
N ALA A 42 11.91 -12.42 -16.17
CA ALA A 42 10.46 -12.43 -16.34
C ALA A 42 9.76 -11.41 -15.40
N SER A 43 10.33 -11.19 -14.22
CA SER A 43 9.80 -10.27 -13.22
C SER A 43 10.09 -8.79 -13.46
N GLN A 44 11.01 -8.43 -14.38
CA GLN A 44 11.45 -7.04 -14.63
C GLN A 44 10.33 -6.04 -14.97
N ARG A 45 9.15 -6.51 -15.40
CA ARG A 45 8.02 -5.64 -15.73
C ARG A 45 7.23 -5.16 -14.51
N ASN A 46 7.44 -5.78 -13.34
CA ASN A 46 6.75 -5.47 -12.11
C ASN A 46 7.73 -4.93 -11.07
N ASP A 47 7.23 -4.16 -10.10
CA ASP A 47 8.03 -3.72 -8.95
C ASP A 47 8.68 -4.90 -8.22
N VAL A 48 9.74 -4.63 -7.46
CA VAL A 48 10.41 -5.66 -6.67
C VAL A 48 9.50 -6.07 -5.53
N HIS A 49 8.98 -7.29 -5.63
CA HIS A 49 8.21 -7.96 -4.59
C HIS A 49 9.14 -8.84 -3.77
N PHE A 50 9.04 -8.77 -2.45
CA PHE A 50 9.86 -9.57 -1.56
C PHE A 50 9.04 -10.08 -0.37
N MET A 51 9.53 -11.14 0.25
CA MET A 51 8.91 -11.75 1.42
C MET A 51 9.42 -11.10 2.72
N GLU A 52 8.50 -10.80 3.63
CA GLU A 52 8.78 -10.36 4.99
C GLU A 52 9.06 -11.59 5.87
N TYR A 53 10.33 -11.83 6.19
CA TYR A 53 10.74 -12.90 7.10
C TYR A 53 10.61 -12.50 8.59
N ARG A 54 9.40 -12.13 9.01
CA ARG A 54 9.12 -11.55 10.34
C ARG A 54 9.63 -12.41 11.50
N LEU A 55 9.40 -13.72 11.42
CA LEU A 55 9.82 -14.64 12.48
C LEU A 55 11.35 -14.68 12.58
N LEU A 56 12.05 -14.79 11.45
CA LEU A 56 13.52 -14.84 11.42
C LEU A 56 14.11 -13.52 11.92
N GLN A 57 13.54 -12.38 11.54
CA GLN A 57 13.97 -11.07 12.04
C GLN A 57 13.81 -10.97 13.55
N ARG A 58 12.69 -11.44 14.10
CA ARG A 58 12.47 -11.49 15.56
C ARG A 58 13.46 -12.41 16.25
N ILE A 59 13.72 -13.59 15.71
CA ILE A 59 14.73 -14.53 16.24
C ILE A 59 16.10 -13.84 16.28
N ASN A 60 16.48 -13.13 15.21
CA ASN A 60 17.75 -12.40 15.17
C ASN A 60 17.82 -11.30 16.26
N ILE A 61 16.76 -10.52 16.43
CA ILE A 61 16.68 -9.48 17.47
C ILE A 61 16.80 -10.10 18.87
N PHE A 62 16.08 -11.18 19.16
CA PHE A 62 16.13 -11.85 20.46
C PHE A 62 17.48 -12.49 20.73
N ARG A 63 18.13 -13.05 19.71
CA ARG A 63 19.50 -13.56 19.81
C ARG A 63 20.46 -12.43 20.23
N LEU A 64 20.46 -11.31 19.52
CA LEU A 64 21.32 -10.16 19.82
C LEU A 64 21.04 -9.60 21.22
N GLN A 65 19.77 -9.57 21.63
CA GLN A 65 19.38 -9.18 22.99
C GLN A 65 19.97 -10.10 24.06
N ASN A 66 19.97 -11.42 23.82
CA ASN A 66 20.56 -12.39 24.75
C ASN A 66 22.09 -12.29 24.80
N GLU A 67 22.75 -12.04 23.66
CA GLU A 67 24.19 -11.78 23.61
C GLU A 67 24.56 -10.53 24.43
N LEU A 68 23.79 -9.45 24.30
CA LEU A 68 23.96 -8.25 25.12
C LEU A 68 23.71 -8.51 26.62
N ALA A 69 22.74 -9.34 26.96
CA ALA A 69 22.47 -9.73 28.35
C ALA A 69 23.64 -10.53 28.96
N ASN A 70 24.24 -11.43 28.18
CA ASN A 70 25.43 -12.18 28.59
C ASN A 70 26.64 -11.25 28.79
N LEU A 71 26.88 -10.33 27.84
CA LEU A 71 27.94 -9.32 27.99
C LEU A 71 27.73 -8.47 29.23
N LYS A 72 26.50 -7.99 29.45
CA LYS A 72 26.13 -7.24 30.66
C LYS A 72 26.47 -8.06 31.92
N ALA A 73 26.04 -9.31 32.00
CA ALA A 73 26.35 -10.18 33.14
C ALA A 73 27.86 -10.35 33.36
N ALA A 74 28.64 -10.51 32.29
CA ALA A 74 30.09 -10.64 32.35
C ALA A 74 30.79 -9.37 32.88
N PHE A 75 30.36 -8.17 32.47
CA PHE A 75 30.88 -6.91 32.99
C PHE A 75 30.56 -6.73 34.48
N TRP A 76 29.33 -7.06 34.89
CA TRP A 76 28.94 -6.94 36.30
C TRP A 76 29.63 -7.98 37.21
N THR A 77 29.96 -9.16 36.68
CA THR A 77 30.64 -10.21 37.45
C THR A 77 32.12 -9.92 37.64
N ASN A 78 32.80 -9.46 36.59
CA ASN A 78 34.24 -9.25 36.62
C ASN A 78 34.63 -7.83 37.07
N LEU A 79 33.72 -6.85 37.03
CA LEU A 79 33.98 -5.44 37.33
C LEU A 79 35.15 -4.81 36.53
N GLU A 80 35.57 -5.47 35.45
CA GLU A 80 36.67 -5.06 34.58
C GLU A 80 36.19 -4.96 33.14
N ALA A 81 36.57 -3.85 32.50
CA ALA A 81 36.33 -3.62 31.09
C ALA A 81 37.56 -4.08 30.29
N ASP A 82 37.55 -5.35 29.90
CA ASP A 82 38.51 -5.88 28.93
C ASP A 82 38.27 -5.27 27.54
N ASP A 83 39.32 -4.76 26.89
CA ASP A 83 39.23 -4.05 25.60
C ASP A 83 38.57 -4.94 24.53
N GLY A 84 38.84 -6.25 24.54
CA GLY A 84 38.20 -7.20 23.64
C GLY A 84 36.69 -7.34 23.87
N LYS A 85 36.24 -7.30 25.13
CA LYS A 85 34.80 -7.31 25.47
C LYS A 85 34.12 -5.98 25.13
N MET A 86 34.85 -4.88 25.21
CA MET A 86 34.35 -3.56 24.83
C MET A 86 34.11 -3.46 23.32
N ASP A 87 35.00 -4.02 22.50
CA ASP A 87 34.83 -4.09 21.05
C ASP A 87 33.67 -5.01 20.65
N GLN A 88 33.54 -6.16 21.31
CA GLN A 88 32.37 -7.04 21.14
C GLN A 88 31.07 -6.32 21.51
N LEU A 89 31.03 -5.63 22.65
CA LEU A 89 29.86 -4.86 23.08
C LEU A 89 29.48 -3.80 22.05
N LYS A 90 30.45 -3.05 21.54
CA LYS A 90 30.23 -2.02 20.52
C LYS A 90 29.61 -2.63 19.25
N THR A 91 30.13 -3.77 18.82
CA THR A 91 29.68 -4.46 17.59
C THR A 91 28.27 -5.02 17.78
N THR A 92 28.03 -5.77 18.86
CA THR A 92 26.71 -6.35 19.15
C THR A 92 25.64 -5.27 19.37
N LEU A 93 25.98 -4.14 20.02
CA LEU A 93 25.06 -3.00 20.16
C LEU A 93 24.72 -2.37 18.80
N HIS A 94 25.72 -2.21 17.93
CA HIS A 94 25.52 -1.68 16.59
C HIS A 94 24.60 -2.60 15.76
N ASP A 95 24.85 -3.90 15.79
CA ASP A 95 24.06 -4.90 15.08
C ASP A 95 22.63 -4.97 15.62
N TYR A 96 22.45 -4.89 16.95
CA TYR A 96 21.14 -4.85 17.59
C TYR A 96 20.34 -3.62 17.18
N ALA A 97 20.95 -2.43 17.20
CA ALA A 97 20.30 -1.19 16.80
C ALA A 97 19.93 -1.21 15.31
N THR A 98 20.82 -1.73 14.46
CA THR A 98 20.57 -1.88 13.02
C THR A 98 19.42 -2.87 12.77
N ALA A 99 19.41 -4.03 13.43
CA ALA A 99 18.34 -5.01 13.30
C ALA A 99 16.97 -4.45 13.72
N LEU A 100 16.91 -3.64 14.78
CA LEU A 100 15.69 -2.96 15.20
C LEU A 100 15.21 -1.94 14.16
N ARG A 101 16.13 -1.13 13.61
CA ARG A 101 15.81 -0.15 12.57
C ARG A 101 15.29 -0.83 11.31
N ASP A 102 15.96 -1.88 10.87
CA ASP A 102 15.60 -2.63 9.66
C ASP A 102 14.24 -3.32 9.84
N TYR A 103 13.96 -3.86 11.03
CA TYR A 103 12.66 -4.41 11.38
C TYR A 103 11.55 -3.36 11.34
N ALA A 104 11.80 -2.17 11.92
CA ALA A 104 10.85 -1.06 11.88
C ALA A 104 10.58 -0.59 10.45
N TYR A 105 11.64 -0.45 9.65
CA TYR A 105 11.56 -0.05 8.25
C TYR A 105 10.74 -1.04 7.41
N LEU A 106 11.02 -2.34 7.52
CA LEU A 106 10.31 -3.37 6.76
C LEU A 106 8.86 -3.56 7.22
N LYS A 107 8.56 -3.29 8.49
CA LYS A 107 7.20 -3.35 9.02
C LYS A 107 6.27 -2.32 8.36
N ASP A 108 6.80 -1.13 8.09
CA ASP A 108 6.06 0.01 7.54
C ASP A 108 5.84 -0.08 6.02
N MET A 109 6.46 -1.06 5.36
CA MET A 109 6.32 -1.28 3.92
C MET A 109 4.91 -1.66 3.50
N SER A 110 4.52 -1.17 2.31
CA SER A 110 3.26 -1.49 1.67
C SER A 110 3.11 -3.00 1.47
N ARG A 111 2.02 -3.52 2.00
CA ARG A 111 1.66 -4.94 1.86
C ARG A 111 1.09 -5.17 0.47
N LEU A 112 1.50 -6.28 -0.16
CA LEU A 112 0.89 -6.74 -1.39
C LEU A 112 -0.53 -7.25 -1.13
N LYS A 113 -1.44 -7.13 -2.10
CA LYS A 113 -2.80 -7.68 -1.96
C LYS A 113 -2.75 -9.19 -1.80
N ASP A 114 -3.75 -9.77 -1.14
CA ASP A 114 -3.71 -11.19 -0.78
C ASP A 114 -3.85 -12.09 -2.01
N SER A 115 -4.62 -11.67 -3.01
CA SER A 115 -4.69 -12.32 -4.33
C SER A 115 -3.35 -12.30 -5.06
N GLU A 116 -2.74 -11.12 -5.21
CA GLU A 116 -1.42 -10.96 -5.84
C GLU A 116 -0.35 -11.78 -5.09
N ALA A 117 -0.39 -11.83 -3.75
CA ALA A 117 0.53 -12.63 -2.95
C ALA A 117 0.38 -14.14 -3.18
N LYS A 118 -0.85 -14.64 -3.38
CA LYS A 118 -1.11 -16.06 -3.71
C LYS A 118 -0.54 -16.42 -5.08
N ASP A 119 -0.79 -15.60 -6.09
CA ASP A 119 -0.28 -15.83 -7.45
C ASP A 119 1.25 -15.88 -7.43
N ARG A 120 1.89 -14.94 -6.71
CA ARG A 120 3.35 -14.93 -6.56
C ARG A 120 3.90 -16.14 -5.83
N ARG A 121 3.20 -16.60 -4.79
CA ARG A 121 3.58 -17.81 -4.07
C ARG A 121 3.55 -19.02 -5.02
N LEU A 122 2.53 -19.11 -5.89
CA LEU A 122 2.44 -20.18 -6.90
C LEU A 122 3.57 -20.07 -7.93
N ASP A 123 3.83 -18.87 -8.45
CA ASP A 123 4.92 -18.61 -9.39
C ASP A 123 6.28 -19.02 -8.81
N LEU A 124 6.56 -18.65 -7.55
CA LEU A 124 7.79 -19.01 -6.85
C LEU A 124 7.88 -20.51 -6.59
N ALA A 125 6.77 -21.14 -6.18
CA ALA A 125 6.73 -22.58 -5.94
C ALA A 125 6.99 -23.38 -7.22
N GLN A 126 6.46 -22.90 -8.36
CA GLN A 126 6.69 -23.50 -9.67
C GLN A 126 8.13 -23.26 -10.18
N ALA A 127 8.66 -22.04 -9.99
CA ALA A 127 10.01 -21.71 -10.43
C ALA A 127 11.08 -22.46 -9.62
N PHE A 128 10.84 -22.64 -8.32
CA PHE A 128 11.78 -23.23 -7.36
C PHE A 128 11.14 -24.39 -6.58
N PRO A 129 10.86 -25.53 -7.23
CA PRO A 129 10.20 -26.68 -6.59
C PRO A 129 11.04 -27.28 -5.46
N GLU A 130 12.38 -27.23 -5.58
CA GLU A 130 13.31 -27.69 -4.54
C GLU A 130 13.08 -26.94 -3.22
N LEU A 131 12.92 -25.61 -3.29
CA LEU A 131 12.64 -24.78 -2.13
C LEU A 131 11.19 -24.93 -1.66
N ALA A 132 10.24 -25.07 -2.58
CA ALA A 132 8.83 -25.28 -2.24
C ALA A 132 8.60 -26.59 -1.46
N SER A 133 9.43 -27.60 -1.70
CA SER A 133 9.36 -28.90 -1.02
C SER A 133 9.90 -28.91 0.41
N LEU A 134 10.56 -27.83 0.85
CA LEU A 134 11.13 -27.74 2.19
C LEU A 134 10.03 -27.70 3.27
N PRO A 135 10.30 -28.27 4.45
CA PRO A 135 9.34 -28.24 5.56
C PRO A 135 9.10 -26.80 6.03
N GLY A 136 7.86 -26.50 6.40
CA GLY A 136 7.48 -25.19 6.95
C GLY A 136 6.98 -24.18 5.92
N ASP A 137 6.77 -24.59 4.66
CA ASP A 137 6.18 -23.76 3.59
C ASP A 137 6.92 -22.41 3.45
N PRO A 138 8.19 -22.41 2.99
CA PRO A 138 9.08 -21.25 3.09
C PRO A 138 8.58 -20.01 2.32
N PHE A 139 7.75 -20.22 1.28
CA PHE A 139 7.15 -19.15 0.50
C PHE A 139 5.85 -18.59 1.10
N ASN A 140 5.38 -19.17 2.21
CA ASN A 140 4.21 -18.71 2.95
C ASN A 140 4.57 -17.59 3.93
N SER A 141 5.01 -16.47 3.35
CA SER A 141 5.34 -15.26 4.10
C SER A 141 4.48 -14.10 3.60
N ARG A 142 4.46 -13.00 4.37
CA ARG A 142 3.83 -11.76 3.90
C ARG A 142 4.66 -11.19 2.75
N TYR A 143 4.02 -10.88 1.62
CA TYR A 143 4.70 -10.23 0.51
C TYR A 143 4.56 -8.70 0.64
N CYS A 144 5.67 -8.01 0.42
CA CYS A 144 5.78 -6.56 0.42
C CYS A 144 6.31 -6.09 -0.94
N THR A 145 6.02 -4.84 -1.27
CA THR A 145 6.58 -4.15 -2.44
C THR A 145 7.44 -2.97 -1.98
N LEU A 146 8.49 -2.66 -2.73
CA LEU A 146 9.30 -1.46 -2.50
C LEU A 146 8.59 -0.18 -2.93
N ALA A 147 7.65 -0.30 -3.88
CA ALA A 147 6.82 0.83 -4.24
C ALA A 147 5.90 1.13 -3.06
N SER A 148 6.02 2.34 -2.51
CA SER A 148 4.98 2.94 -1.70
C SER A 148 3.82 3.32 -2.62
N ASP A 149 3.23 2.31 -3.26
CA ASP A 149 1.88 2.44 -3.70
C ASP A 149 1.13 2.60 -2.40
N ALA A 150 0.67 3.83 -2.16
CA ALA A 150 -0.44 4.08 -1.27
C ALA A 150 -1.60 3.25 -1.83
N GLY A 151 -1.59 1.94 -1.55
CA GLY A 151 -2.62 1.00 -1.95
C GLY A 151 -3.93 1.68 -1.56
N PRO A 152 -4.87 1.81 -2.51
CA PRO A 152 -5.90 2.82 -2.44
C PRO A 152 -6.58 2.65 -1.09
N SER A 153 -6.34 3.62 -0.21
CA SER A 153 -6.85 3.64 1.14
C SER A 153 -8.31 3.22 1.06
N SER A 154 -8.73 2.32 1.94
CA SER A 154 -10.15 2.04 2.07
C SER A 154 -10.79 3.34 2.54
N ASP A 155 -11.17 4.19 1.59
CA ASP A 155 -11.83 5.44 1.89
C ASP A 155 -13.15 5.06 2.56
N PRO A 156 -13.52 5.66 3.70
CA PRO A 156 -14.71 5.25 4.43
C PRO A 156 -15.99 5.34 3.58
N LEU A 157 -16.02 6.28 2.61
CA LEU A 157 -17.06 6.34 1.57
C LEU A 157 -17.06 5.11 0.65
N ARG A 158 -15.89 4.57 0.33
CA ARG A 158 -15.72 3.37 -0.50
C ARG A 158 -16.25 2.13 0.21
N ASP A 159 -16.03 2.02 1.52
CA ASP A 159 -16.58 0.95 2.36
C ASP A 159 -18.09 1.11 2.59
N PHE A 160 -18.56 2.34 2.76
CA PHE A 160 -19.99 2.65 2.87
C PHE A 160 -20.73 2.33 1.56
N LEU A 161 -20.17 2.74 0.42
CA LEU A 161 -20.69 2.40 -0.92
C LEU A 161 -20.66 0.89 -1.15
N ARG A 162 -19.62 0.17 -0.71
CA ARG A 162 -19.52 -1.30 -0.77
C ARG A 162 -20.65 -1.98 0.01
N THR A 163 -21.08 -1.39 1.13
CA THR A 163 -22.13 -1.94 2.00
C THR A 163 -23.53 -1.67 1.44
N TYR A 164 -23.74 -0.55 0.76
CA TYR A 164 -25.08 -0.10 0.34
C TYR A 164 -25.40 -0.35 -1.15
N LEU A 165 -24.40 -0.54 -2.04
CA LEU A 165 -24.64 -0.80 -3.46
C LEU A 165 -25.01 -2.28 -3.75
N PRO A 166 -26.03 -2.54 -4.59
CA PRO A 166 -26.40 -3.91 -4.97
C PRO A 166 -25.28 -4.64 -5.72
N ARG A 167 -25.05 -5.90 -5.34
CA ARG A 167 -23.98 -6.82 -5.83
C ARG A 167 -23.76 -6.90 -7.34
N ARG A 168 -24.74 -6.50 -8.16
CA ARG A 168 -24.63 -6.48 -9.62
C ARG A 168 -23.62 -5.47 -10.16
N CYS A 169 -23.28 -4.44 -9.38
CA CYS A 169 -22.33 -3.39 -9.79
C CYS A 169 -20.91 -3.58 -9.23
N THR A 170 -20.72 -4.52 -8.31
CA THR A 170 -19.45 -4.69 -7.58
C THR A 170 -18.48 -5.64 -8.29
N TYR A 171 -18.98 -6.59 -9.09
CA TYR A 171 -18.17 -7.55 -9.84
C TYR A 171 -18.02 -7.17 -11.31
N THR A 172 -16.79 -7.18 -11.84
CA THR A 172 -16.54 -7.03 -13.28
C THR A 172 -16.65 -8.38 -14.00
N LYS A 173 -17.00 -8.37 -15.30
CA LYS A 173 -17.13 -9.61 -16.10
C LYS A 173 -15.80 -10.39 -16.19
N SER A 174 -14.67 -9.69 -16.28
CA SER A 174 -13.34 -10.29 -16.39
C SER A 174 -12.84 -10.97 -15.11
N GLU A 175 -13.36 -10.58 -13.94
CA GLU A 175 -13.03 -11.17 -12.64
C GLU A 175 -13.92 -12.39 -12.34
N LYS A 176 -15.18 -12.34 -12.79
CA LYS A 176 -16.13 -13.45 -12.68
C LYS A 176 -15.65 -14.71 -13.43
N ASP A 177 -14.98 -14.52 -14.56
CA ASP A 177 -14.41 -15.62 -15.35
C ASP A 177 -13.11 -16.19 -14.73
N LYS A 178 -12.38 -15.41 -13.94
CA LYS A 178 -11.10 -15.84 -13.32
C LYS A 178 -11.27 -16.41 -11.90
N HIS A 179 -12.27 -15.96 -11.15
CA HIS A 179 -12.49 -16.30 -9.74
C HIS A 179 -13.91 -16.81 -9.48
N LEU A 180 -14.40 -17.72 -10.34
CA LEU A 180 -15.76 -18.27 -10.26
C LEU A 180 -16.03 -18.97 -8.91
N GLU A 181 -15.04 -19.68 -8.37
CA GLU A 181 -15.18 -20.41 -7.10
C GLU A 181 -15.25 -19.45 -5.88
N GLU A 182 -14.46 -18.38 -5.86
CA GLU A 182 -14.52 -17.36 -4.80
C GLU A 182 -15.81 -16.52 -4.86
N PHE A 183 -16.35 -16.29 -6.07
CA PHE A 183 -17.67 -15.67 -6.27
C PHE A 183 -18.81 -16.54 -5.69
N LEU A 184 -18.72 -17.86 -5.88
CA LEU A 184 -19.68 -18.82 -5.31
C LEU A 184 -19.53 -18.94 -3.78
N ALA A 185 -18.30 -18.82 -3.26
CA ALA A 185 -17.98 -18.88 -1.84
C ALA A 185 -18.37 -17.63 -1.02
N ARG A 186 -18.99 -16.60 -1.63
CA ARG A 186 -19.50 -15.37 -0.98
C ARG A 186 -18.43 -14.51 -0.27
N GLN A 187 -17.16 -14.62 -0.63
CA GLN A 187 -16.14 -13.74 -0.09
C GLN A 187 -16.25 -12.34 -0.70
N PRO A 188 -15.97 -11.26 0.06
CA PRO A 188 -16.17 -9.91 -0.43
C PRO A 188 -15.07 -9.55 -1.47
N PRO A 189 -15.43 -9.05 -2.67
CA PRO A 189 -14.50 -8.89 -3.80
C PRO A 189 -13.34 -7.92 -3.51
N GLU A 190 -12.16 -8.25 -4.04
CA GLU A 190 -10.87 -7.61 -3.73
C GLU A 190 -10.45 -6.56 -4.78
N SER A 191 -10.97 -6.62 -6.02
CA SER A 191 -10.79 -5.55 -7.02
C SER A 191 -12.05 -4.70 -7.17
N ILE A 192 -11.88 -3.38 -7.14
CA ILE A 192 -12.99 -2.43 -7.07
C ILE A 192 -13.36 -2.01 -8.49
N SER A 193 -14.62 -2.23 -8.85
CA SER A 193 -15.17 -1.85 -10.15
C SER A 193 -14.85 -0.37 -10.46
N PRO A 194 -14.38 -0.06 -11.69
CA PRO A 194 -14.09 1.31 -12.10
C PRO A 194 -15.33 2.23 -12.02
N PHE A 195 -16.53 1.65 -11.96
CA PHE A 195 -17.76 2.38 -11.71
C PHE A 195 -17.85 2.93 -10.29
N VAL A 196 -17.50 2.13 -9.27
CA VAL A 196 -17.54 2.57 -7.86
C VAL A 196 -16.48 3.64 -7.61
N GLU A 197 -15.31 3.51 -8.24
CA GLU A 197 -14.24 4.50 -8.18
C GLU A 197 -14.64 5.83 -8.86
N LYS A 198 -15.33 5.78 -9.99
CA LYS A 198 -15.88 6.97 -10.64
C LYS A 198 -17.04 7.58 -9.83
N LEU A 199 -17.89 6.73 -9.23
CA LEU A 199 -19.02 7.17 -8.43
C LEU A 199 -18.58 7.81 -7.10
N SER A 200 -17.56 7.27 -6.43
CA SER A 200 -17.03 7.87 -5.20
C SER A 200 -16.42 9.25 -5.48
N ARG A 201 -15.62 9.37 -6.55
CA ARG A 201 -15.09 10.66 -7.01
C ARG A 201 -16.20 11.63 -7.43
N PHE A 202 -17.24 11.13 -8.08
CA PHE A 202 -18.40 11.93 -8.45
C PHE A 202 -19.17 12.44 -7.23
N ILE A 203 -19.45 11.58 -6.25
CA ILE A 203 -20.13 11.97 -5.01
C ILE A 203 -19.28 12.99 -4.23
N LEU A 204 -17.97 12.78 -4.15
CA LEU A 204 -17.07 13.72 -3.48
C LEU A 204 -17.05 15.09 -4.17
N ALA A 205 -16.90 15.11 -5.49
CA ALA A 205 -16.96 16.34 -6.29
C ALA A 205 -18.34 17.01 -6.22
N PHE A 206 -19.42 16.23 -6.20
CA PHE A 206 -20.78 16.72 -6.13
C PHE A 206 -21.12 17.31 -4.76
N ILE A 207 -20.74 16.64 -3.66
CA ILE A 207 -20.93 17.16 -2.30
C ILE A 207 -20.09 18.43 -2.11
N GLY A 208 -18.83 18.44 -2.55
CA GLY A 208 -17.97 19.62 -2.46
C GLY A 208 -18.45 20.78 -3.34
N GLY A 209 -18.95 20.50 -4.54
CA GLY A 209 -19.52 21.53 -5.43
C GLY A 209 -20.85 22.07 -4.90
N ALA A 210 -21.75 21.19 -4.46
CA ALA A 210 -23.04 21.56 -3.89
C ALA A 210 -22.87 22.36 -2.60
N SER A 211 -21.89 22.02 -1.74
CA SER A 211 -21.64 22.77 -0.50
C SER A 211 -21.18 24.21 -0.76
N LEU A 212 -20.56 24.51 -1.90
CA LEU A 212 -20.17 25.87 -2.27
C LEU A 212 -21.27 26.62 -3.03
N VAL A 213 -21.96 25.94 -3.94
CA VAL A 213 -22.96 26.57 -4.83
C VAL A 213 -24.28 26.85 -4.09
N VAL A 214 -24.71 25.98 -3.17
CA VAL A 214 -25.98 26.14 -2.46
C VAL A 214 -26.02 27.42 -1.59
N PRO A 215 -25.01 27.72 -0.76
CA PRO A 215 -24.97 28.98 -0.01
C PRO A 215 -24.97 30.21 -0.93
N MET A 216 -24.24 30.14 -2.05
CA MET A 216 -24.15 31.23 -3.04
C MET A 216 -25.51 31.48 -3.73
N LEU A 217 -26.25 30.43 -4.07
CA LEU A 217 -27.60 30.53 -4.64
C LEU A 217 -28.61 31.12 -3.65
N VAL A 218 -28.54 30.72 -2.38
CA VAL A 218 -29.44 31.23 -1.35
C VAL A 218 -29.21 32.72 -1.08
N MET A 219 -27.95 33.17 -1.10
CA MET A 219 -27.60 34.59 -0.97
C MET A 219 -27.95 35.44 -2.19
N SER A 220 -27.98 34.85 -3.38
CA SER A 220 -28.34 35.58 -4.61
C SER A 220 -29.84 35.88 -4.73
N LEU A 221 -30.69 35.32 -3.85
CA LEU A 221 -32.13 35.57 -3.90
C LEU A 221 -32.45 36.96 -3.33
N PRO A 222 -33.15 37.83 -4.09
CA PRO A 222 -33.40 39.24 -3.72
C PRO A 222 -34.33 39.44 -2.52
N THR A 223 -34.75 38.37 -1.83
CA THR A 223 -35.69 38.38 -0.70
C THR A 223 -35.04 37.94 0.64
N ALA A 224 -33.71 37.91 0.70
CA ALA A 224 -32.96 37.40 1.85
C ALA A 224 -32.78 38.46 2.97
N ASN A 225 -33.49 38.28 4.09
CA ASN A 225 -33.24 39.01 5.34
C ASN A 225 -31.92 38.55 6.00
N ARG A 226 -31.18 39.46 6.65
CA ARG A 226 -29.87 39.20 7.28
C ARG A 226 -29.79 37.93 8.13
N THR A 227 -30.83 37.66 8.90
CA THR A 227 -30.93 36.47 9.77
C THR A 227 -31.00 35.17 8.96
N LYS A 228 -31.64 35.16 7.79
CA LYS A 228 -31.77 33.96 6.94
C LYS A 228 -30.44 33.57 6.30
N SER A 229 -29.67 34.55 5.84
CA SER A 229 -28.35 34.34 5.23
C SER A 229 -27.34 33.75 6.23
N LEU A 230 -27.25 34.34 7.43
CA LEU A 230 -26.38 33.84 8.51
C LEU A 230 -26.74 32.42 8.95
N ILE A 231 -28.03 32.11 9.09
CA ILE A 231 -28.48 30.76 9.45
C ILE A 231 -28.10 29.76 8.36
N THR A 232 -28.28 30.11 7.08
CA THR A 232 -27.93 29.20 5.97
C THR A 232 -26.43 28.92 5.87
N VAL A 233 -25.58 29.93 6.09
CA VAL A 233 -24.12 29.77 6.11
C VAL A 233 -23.69 28.92 7.29
N SER A 234 -24.21 29.21 8.49
CA SER A 234 -23.86 28.43 9.68
C SER A 234 -24.29 26.97 9.54
N LEU A 235 -25.50 26.70 9.02
CA LEU A 235 -25.99 25.34 8.81
C LEU A 235 -25.17 24.60 7.74
N ALA A 236 -24.81 25.27 6.64
CA ALA A 236 -23.99 24.69 5.58
C ALA A 236 -22.58 24.33 6.06
N VAL A 237 -21.92 25.22 6.82
CA VAL A 237 -20.61 24.95 7.43
C VAL A 237 -20.68 23.81 8.43
N THR A 238 -21.70 23.75 9.28
CA THR A 238 -21.86 22.67 10.25
C THR A 238 -22.10 21.31 9.58
N ILE A 239 -22.95 21.25 8.54
CA ILE A 239 -23.19 20.02 7.80
C ILE A 239 -21.92 19.58 7.04
N PHE A 240 -21.20 20.52 6.41
CA PHE A 240 -19.94 20.24 5.73
C PHE A 240 -18.88 19.70 6.71
N ALA A 241 -18.71 20.35 7.86
CA ALA A 241 -17.78 19.89 8.90
C ALA A 241 -18.16 18.52 9.47
N ALA A 242 -19.45 18.26 9.68
CA ALA A 242 -19.94 16.96 10.13
C ALA A 242 -19.67 15.85 9.09
N LEU A 243 -19.96 16.11 7.81
CA LEU A 243 -19.66 15.17 6.72
C LEU A 243 -18.15 14.91 6.59
N MET A 244 -17.32 15.94 6.74
CA MET A 244 -15.87 15.78 6.74
C MET A 244 -15.38 14.96 7.94
N SER A 245 -15.90 15.26 9.14
CA SER A 245 -15.51 14.59 10.38
C SER A 245 -15.97 13.14 10.47
N LEU A 246 -17.11 12.79 9.85
CA LEU A 246 -17.67 11.44 9.88
C LEU A 246 -17.20 10.60 8.68
N GLY A 247 -16.96 11.23 7.53
CA GLY A 247 -16.66 10.55 6.27
C GLY A 247 -15.18 10.40 5.94
N PHE A 248 -14.30 11.25 6.48
CA PHE A 248 -12.87 11.22 6.19
C PHE A 248 -12.04 11.09 7.46
N ARG A 249 -11.23 10.03 7.53
CA ARG A 249 -10.13 9.91 8.50
C ARG A 249 -8.96 10.80 8.06
N ALA A 250 -9.25 12.07 7.78
CA ALA A 250 -8.23 13.07 7.48
C ALA A 250 -7.52 13.45 8.78
N THR A 251 -6.24 13.81 8.69
CA THR A 251 -5.48 14.25 9.86
C THR A 251 -6.14 15.51 10.43
N TYR A 252 -6.22 15.67 11.75
CA TYR A 252 -6.90 16.81 12.40
C TYR A 252 -6.49 18.18 11.80
N ALA A 253 -5.24 18.30 11.35
CA ALA A 253 -4.73 19.48 10.66
C ALA A 253 -5.39 19.71 9.28
N GLU A 254 -5.58 18.68 8.46
CA GLU A 254 -6.16 18.77 7.13
C GLU A 254 -7.65 19.15 7.20
N THR A 255 -8.39 18.58 8.17
CA THR A 255 -9.79 18.96 8.41
C THR A 255 -9.93 20.40 8.87
N LEU A 256 -9.01 20.89 9.71
CA LEU A 256 -9.03 22.28 10.17
C LEU A 256 -8.71 23.25 9.02
N VAL A 257 -7.70 22.95 8.21
CA VAL A 257 -7.33 23.77 7.04
C VAL A 257 -8.48 23.82 6.03
N ALA A 258 -9.09 22.67 5.71
CA ALA A 258 -10.23 22.62 4.79
C ALA A 258 -11.47 23.35 5.31
N THR A 259 -11.75 23.27 6.61
CA THR A 259 -12.88 23.99 7.22
C THR A 259 -12.61 25.50 7.26
N ALA A 260 -11.38 25.91 7.57
CA ALA A 260 -10.99 27.31 7.61
C ALA A 260 -11.05 27.96 6.23
N THR A 261 -10.57 27.28 5.18
CA THR A 261 -10.65 27.80 3.79
C THR A 261 -12.10 27.92 3.33
N TYR A 262 -12.93 26.91 3.63
CA TYR A 262 -14.36 26.95 3.33
C TYR A 262 -15.09 28.10 4.04
N ALA A 263 -14.84 28.28 5.34
CA ALA A 263 -15.41 29.37 6.12
C ALA A 263 -14.97 30.74 5.59
N ALA A 264 -13.69 30.91 5.23
CA ALA A 264 -13.17 32.16 4.67
C ALA A 264 -13.88 32.54 3.36
N VAL A 265 -14.08 31.59 2.44
CA VAL A 265 -14.80 31.85 1.18
C VAL A 265 -16.24 32.29 1.44
N LEU A 266 -16.96 31.60 2.32
CA LEU A 266 -18.34 31.96 2.64
C LEU A 266 -18.45 33.33 3.33
N VAL A 267 -17.56 33.65 4.26
CA VAL A 267 -17.54 34.95 4.95
C VAL A 267 -17.31 36.11 3.99
N VAL A 268 -16.45 35.93 2.97
CA VAL A 268 -16.24 36.96 1.94
C VAL A 268 -17.54 37.24 1.16
N PHE A 269 -18.31 36.20 0.80
CA PHE A 269 -19.60 36.38 0.13
C PHE A 269 -20.70 36.97 1.04
N VAL A 270 -20.70 36.64 2.33
CA VAL A 270 -21.54 37.36 3.32
C VAL A 270 -21.14 38.84 3.36
N GLY A 271 -19.84 39.14 3.38
CA GLY A 271 -19.31 40.49 3.49
C GLY A 271 -19.61 41.40 2.29
N THR A 272 -19.69 40.85 1.08
CA THR A 272 -19.98 41.61 -0.15
C THR A 272 -21.47 41.73 -0.47
N SER A 273 -22.32 40.97 0.22
CA SER A 273 -23.79 41.06 0.14
C SER A 273 -24.40 41.97 1.23
N ILE A 274 -23.55 42.69 1.97
CA ILE A 274 -23.90 43.74 2.94
C ILE A 274 -23.97 45.11 2.24
#